data_AF-A0A7C2ELP8-F1
#
_entry.id   AF-A0A7C2ELP8-F1
#
_cell.length_a   1.000
_cell.length_b   1.000
_cell.length_c   1.000
_cell.angle_alpha   90.00
_cell.angle_beta   90.00
_cell.angle_gamma   90.00
#
_symmetry.space_group_name_H-M   'P 1'
#
loop_
_entity.id
_entity.type
_entity.pdbx_description
1 polymer ?
#
loop_
_entity_poly.entity_id
_entity_poly.type
_entity_poly.pdbx_seq_one_letter_code
_entity_poly.pdbx_strand_id
1 'polypeptide(L)'
;MPHDPELVAETRGWLARARTDLASGHADLAVQPPLTGDVVFHAQQAAEKAMKGFLTWHSRVFRKTHNLTELGELCARLDPTLEPLLRRASGLTDYAWKFRYPGEPDEPPREEAEWALALAREVYEQILARLPREVAPSG
;
A
#
# COMPACT_ATOMS: atom_id res chain seq x y z
N MET A 1 13.40 5.36 25.58
CA MET A 1 13.39 6.79 25.18
C MET A 1 12.21 6.99 24.26
N PRO A 2 11.45 8.09 24.35
CA PRO A 2 10.43 8.38 23.35
C PRO A 2 11.11 8.53 21.98
N HIS A 3 10.46 8.02 20.93
CA HIS A 3 10.91 8.25 19.56
C HIS A 3 10.73 9.73 19.20
N ASP A 4 11.48 10.20 18.20
CA ASP A 4 11.37 11.55 17.68
C ASP A 4 9.90 11.83 17.26
N PRO A 5 9.23 12.86 17.82
CA PRO A 5 7.85 13.19 17.46
C PRO A 5 7.64 13.43 15.97
N GLU A 6 8.64 13.95 15.25
CA GLU A 6 8.54 14.20 13.81
C GLU A 6 8.50 12.88 13.03
N LEU A 7 9.40 11.94 13.36
CA LEU A 7 9.41 10.59 12.81
C LEU A 7 8.06 9.87 13.07
N VAL A 8 7.57 9.93 14.30
CA VAL A 8 6.29 9.30 14.67
C VAL A 8 5.13 9.89 13.85
N ALA A 9 5.09 11.22 13.70
CA ALA A 9 4.06 11.89 12.93
C ALA A 9 4.14 11.56 11.43
N GLU A 10 5.35 11.52 10.86
CA GLU A 10 5.56 11.20 9.45
C GLU A 10 5.17 9.75 9.14
N THR A 11 5.67 8.78 9.91
CA THR A 11 5.30 7.36 9.76
C THR A 11 3.80 7.18 9.88
N ARG A 12 3.18 7.79 10.90
CA ARG A 12 1.72 7.72 11.07
C ARG A 12 0.98 8.34 9.89
N GLY A 13 1.49 9.44 9.33
CA GLY A 13 0.92 10.08 8.15
C GLY A 13 0.88 9.16 6.93
N TRP A 14 1.94 8.39 6.69
CA TRP A 14 1.96 7.37 5.64
C TRP A 14 0.92 6.27 5.87
N LEU A 15 0.88 5.70 7.08
CA LEU A 15 -0.05 4.62 7.43
C LEU A 15 -1.50 5.08 7.38
N ALA A 16 -1.79 6.31 7.81
CA ALA A 16 -3.14 6.87 7.75
C ALA A 16 -3.62 7.02 6.31
N ARG A 17 -2.75 7.46 5.39
CA ARG A 17 -3.09 7.55 3.97
C ARG A 17 -3.31 6.16 3.37
N ALA A 18 -2.45 5.18 3.69
CA ALA A 18 -2.63 3.80 3.24
C ALA A 18 -3.99 3.22 3.68
N ARG A 19 -4.40 3.49 4.93
CA ARG A 19 -5.72 3.11 5.45
C ARG A 19 -6.84 3.81 4.66
N THR A 20 -6.69 5.08 4.32
CA THR A 20 -7.66 5.80 3.49
C THR A 20 -7.79 5.16 2.11
N ASP A 21 -6.70 4.78 1.45
CA ASP A 21 -6.78 4.09 0.15
C ASP A 21 -7.51 2.74 0.26
N LEU A 22 -7.25 1.95 1.30
CA LEU A 22 -8.00 0.72 1.54
C LEU A 22 -9.50 1.00 1.69
N ALA A 23 -9.87 2.06 2.41
CA ALA A 23 -11.27 2.45 2.60
C ALA A 23 -11.91 2.92 1.27
N SER A 24 -11.19 3.72 0.47
CA SER A 24 -11.64 4.13 -0.86
C SER A 24 -11.88 2.92 -1.77
N GLY A 25 -10.90 2.01 -1.88
CA GLY A 25 -11.07 0.79 -2.68
C GLY A 25 -12.23 -0.09 -2.23
N HIS A 26 -12.54 -0.14 -0.94
CA HIS A 26 -13.75 -0.84 -0.47
C HIS A 26 -15.04 -0.12 -0.91
N ALA A 27 -15.06 1.21 -0.89
CA ALA A 27 -16.21 2.00 -1.34
C ALA A 27 -16.42 1.84 -2.86
N ASP A 28 -15.35 1.90 -3.65
CA ASP A 28 -15.37 1.74 -5.11
C ASP A 28 -15.82 0.34 -5.54
N LEU A 29 -15.54 -0.68 -4.73
CA LEU A 29 -16.01 -2.04 -4.95
C LEU A 29 -17.49 -2.24 -4.59
N ALA A 30 -18.04 -1.37 -3.74
CA ALA A 30 -19.41 -1.47 -3.22
C ALA A 30 -20.46 -0.73 -4.08
N VAL A 31 -20.04 0.20 -4.94
CA VAL A 31 -20.94 0.85 -5.90
C VAL A 31 -21.35 -0.10 -7.04
N GLN A 32 -22.42 0.24 -7.75
CA GLN A 32 -22.97 -0.60 -8.83
C GLN A 32 -23.14 0.22 -10.13
N PRO A 33 -22.43 -0.11 -11.22
CA PRO A 33 -21.36 -1.14 -11.29
C PRO A 33 -20.12 -0.74 -10.45
N PRO A 34 -19.31 -1.71 -9.99
CA PRO A 34 -18.07 -1.43 -9.27
C PRO A 34 -17.07 -0.71 -10.17
N LEU A 35 -16.30 0.21 -9.59
CA LEU A 35 -15.24 0.95 -10.28
C LEU A 35 -13.92 0.18 -10.16
N THR A 36 -13.78 -0.92 -10.89
CA THR A 36 -12.70 -1.89 -10.64
C THR A 36 -11.32 -1.33 -10.98
N GLY A 37 -11.22 -0.40 -11.93
CA GLY A 37 -10.00 0.38 -12.18
C GLY A 37 -9.54 1.19 -10.97
N ASP A 38 -10.47 1.86 -10.30
CA ASP A 38 -10.18 2.67 -9.10
C ASP A 38 -9.81 1.78 -7.90
N VAL A 39 -10.45 0.62 -7.77
CA VAL A 39 -10.12 -0.37 -6.73
C VAL A 39 -8.66 -0.83 -6.83
N VAL A 40 -8.20 -1.24 -8.02
CA VAL A 40 -6.81 -1.72 -8.20
C VAL A 40 -5.80 -0.58 -8.03
N PHE A 41 -6.15 0.64 -8.41
CA PHE A 41 -5.33 1.82 -8.17
C PHE A 41 -5.17 2.08 -6.66
N HIS A 42 -6.27 2.06 -5.91
CA HIS A 42 -6.23 2.24 -4.46
C HIS A 42 -5.50 1.09 -3.75
N ALA A 43 -5.61 -0.14 -4.25
CA ALA A 43 -4.83 -1.27 -3.76
C ALA A 43 -3.31 -1.03 -3.91
N GLN A 44 -2.86 -0.59 -5.09
CA GLN A 44 -1.46 -0.25 -5.32
C GLN A 44 -0.98 0.87 -4.37
N GLN A 45 -1.77 1.93 -4.24
CA GLN A 45 -1.45 3.09 -3.40
C GLN A 45 -1.38 2.72 -1.91
N ALA A 46 -2.30 1.88 -1.44
CA ALA A 46 -2.30 1.36 -0.08
C ALA A 46 -1.02 0.57 0.22
N ALA A 47 -0.65 -0.37 -0.66
CA ALA A 47 0.58 -1.15 -0.51
C ALA A 47 1.83 -0.25 -0.51
N GLU A 48 1.90 0.70 -1.46
CA GLU A 48 3.01 1.65 -1.58
C GLU A 48 3.20 2.48 -0.31
N LYS A 49 2.12 3.09 0.19
CA LYS A 49 2.17 4.00 1.34
C LYS A 49 2.46 3.23 2.63
N ALA A 50 1.97 2.00 2.75
CA ALA A 50 2.34 1.13 3.86
C ALA A 50 3.86 0.84 3.85
N MET A 51 4.42 0.42 2.71
CA MET A 51 5.86 0.18 2.56
C MET A 51 6.68 1.45 2.85
N LYS A 52 6.27 2.61 2.34
CA LYS A 52 6.93 3.89 2.63
C LYS A 52 6.88 4.23 4.13
N GLY A 53 5.75 4.02 4.80
CA GLY A 53 5.64 4.19 6.25
C GLY A 53 6.63 3.32 7.02
N PHE A 54 6.77 2.04 6.63
CA PHE A 54 7.77 1.13 7.20
C PHE A 54 9.21 1.63 6.97
N LEU A 55 9.54 2.04 5.75
CA LEU A 55 10.87 2.55 5.42
C LEU A 55 11.20 3.85 6.17
N THR A 56 10.23 4.78 6.26
CA THR A 56 10.33 6.01 7.04
C THR A 56 10.64 5.68 8.50
N TRP A 57 9.91 4.75 9.12
CA TRP A 57 10.15 4.35 10.52
C TRP A 57 11.58 3.84 10.77
N HIS A 58 12.14 3.12 9.79
CA HIS A 58 13.50 2.60 9.83
C HIS A 58 14.55 3.57 9.29
N SER A 59 14.19 4.84 9.08
CA SER A 59 15.05 5.90 8.53
C SER A 59 15.75 5.48 7.22
N ARG A 60 15.07 4.69 6.39
CA ARG A 60 15.58 4.26 5.08
C ARG A 60 15.08 5.20 4.00
N VAL A 61 16.02 5.88 3.36
CA VAL A 61 15.74 6.74 2.21
C VAL A 61 15.23 5.90 1.04
N PHE A 62 14.17 6.38 0.40
CA PHE A 62 13.62 5.85 -0.84
C PHE A 62 13.35 7.00 -1.80
N ARG A 63 13.44 6.74 -3.11
CA ARG A 63 13.10 7.74 -4.13
C ARG A 63 11.57 7.84 -4.30
N LYS A 64 11.10 8.94 -4.89
CA LYS A 64 9.71 9.04 -5.34
C LYS A 64 9.51 8.10 -6.54
N THR A 65 8.94 6.92 -6.26
CA THR A 65 8.63 5.86 -7.21
C THR A 65 7.30 5.21 -6.85
N HIS A 66 6.64 4.63 -7.86
CA HIS A 66 5.47 3.77 -7.72
C HIS A 66 5.80 2.28 -7.87
N ASN A 67 7.09 1.96 -8.00
CA ASN A 67 7.56 0.59 -8.16
C ASN A 67 7.57 -0.15 -6.80
N LEU A 68 6.63 -1.07 -6.62
CA LEU A 68 6.51 -1.86 -5.40
C LEU A 68 7.60 -2.93 -5.27
N THR A 69 8.21 -3.37 -6.37
CA THR A 69 9.37 -4.27 -6.33
C THR A 69 10.52 -3.60 -5.58
N GLU A 70 10.86 -2.36 -5.95
CA GLU A 70 11.96 -1.63 -5.33
C GLU A 70 11.70 -1.32 -3.85
N LEU A 71 10.49 -0.87 -3.52
CA LEU A 71 10.09 -0.62 -2.13
C LEU A 71 10.07 -1.92 -1.33
N GLY A 72 9.58 -3.00 -1.94
CA GLY A 72 9.51 -4.32 -1.34
C GLY A 72 10.89 -4.87 -0.99
N GLU A 73 11.85 -4.74 -1.89
CA GLU A 73 13.25 -5.12 -1.66
C GLU A 73 13.89 -4.32 -0.51
N LEU A 74 13.61 -3.01 -0.43
CA LEU A 74 14.07 -2.17 0.68
C LEU A 74 13.50 -2.64 2.02
N CYS A 75 12.20 -2.99 2.06
CA CYS A 75 11.55 -3.51 3.25
C CYS A 75 12.10 -4.89 3.65
N ALA A 76 12.28 -5.79 2.68
CA ALA A 76 12.81 -7.13 2.91
C ALA A 76 14.26 -7.13 3.44
N ARG A 77 15.05 -6.08 3.12
CA ARG A 77 16.38 -5.88 3.73
C ARG A 77 16.34 -5.52 5.21
N LEU A 78 15.24 -4.94 5.69
CA LEU A 78 15.03 -4.61 7.10
C LEU A 78 14.41 -5.80 7.85
N ASP A 79 13.42 -6.44 7.22
CA ASP A 79 12.76 -7.63 7.74
C ASP A 79 12.53 -8.65 6.61
N PRO A 80 13.39 -9.68 6.50
CA PRO A 80 13.30 -10.71 5.47
C PRO A 80 11.99 -11.51 5.50
N THR A 81 11.27 -11.54 6.64
CA THR A 81 10.00 -12.27 6.75
C THR A 81 8.88 -11.64 5.91
N LEU A 82 9.04 -10.39 5.46
CA LEU A 82 8.12 -9.72 4.55
C LEU A 82 8.31 -10.14 3.08
N GLU A 83 9.46 -10.72 2.72
CA GLU A 83 9.84 -10.96 1.32
C GLU A 83 8.78 -11.74 0.51
N PRO A 84 8.21 -12.86 0.99
CA PRO A 84 7.22 -13.61 0.21
C PRO A 84 5.95 -12.81 -0.11
N LEU A 85 5.52 -11.98 0.84
CA LEU A 85 4.35 -11.12 0.69
C LEU A 85 4.63 -9.96 -0.27
N LEU A 86 5.77 -9.28 -0.10
CA LEU A 86 6.13 -8.11 -0.91
C LEU A 86 6.45 -8.51 -2.35
N ARG A 87 6.98 -9.73 -2.56
CA ARG A 87 7.12 -10.31 -3.90
C ARG A 87 5.76 -10.50 -4.57
N ARG A 88 4.74 -10.99 -3.88
CA ARG A 88 3.35 -11.06 -4.42
C ARG A 88 2.81 -9.66 -4.72
N ALA A 89 2.98 -8.71 -3.79
CA ALA A 89 2.50 -7.33 -3.94
C ALA A 89 3.18 -6.56 -5.08
N SER A 90 4.38 -6.97 -5.52
CA SER A 90 5.07 -6.35 -6.66
C SER A 90 4.22 -6.29 -7.93
N GLY A 91 3.34 -7.28 -8.14
CA GLY A 91 2.42 -7.34 -9.28
C GLY A 91 1.39 -6.20 -9.31
N LEU A 92 1.16 -5.51 -8.19
CA LEU A 92 0.26 -4.35 -8.15
C LEU A 92 0.90 -3.09 -8.78
N THR A 93 2.21 -3.09 -9.07
CA THR A 93 2.95 -1.92 -9.58
C THR A 93 2.30 -1.28 -10.81
N ASP A 94 1.77 -2.09 -11.73
CA ASP A 94 1.21 -1.59 -12.97
C ASP A 94 -0.10 -0.82 -12.77
N TYR A 95 -0.85 -1.11 -11.69
CA TYR A 95 -2.10 -0.42 -11.39
C TYR A 95 -1.91 1.02 -10.91
N ALA A 96 -0.66 1.48 -10.71
CA ALA A 96 -0.37 2.88 -10.46
C ALA A 96 -0.80 3.78 -11.63
N TRP A 97 -0.86 3.21 -12.85
CA TRP A 97 -1.13 3.94 -14.08
C TRP A 97 -2.09 3.24 -15.04
N LYS A 98 -2.19 1.90 -15.03
CA LYS A 98 -3.16 1.16 -15.88
C LYS A 98 -4.60 1.54 -15.58
N PHE A 99 -5.43 1.53 -16.62
CA PHE A 99 -6.87 1.85 -16.63
C PHE A 99 -7.19 3.33 -16.39
N ARG A 100 -6.20 4.22 -16.48
CA ARG A 100 -6.35 5.65 -16.18
C ARG A 100 -6.21 6.54 -17.41
N TYR A 101 -5.76 5.99 -18.54
CA TYR A 101 -5.58 6.75 -19.77
C TYR A 101 -6.58 6.30 -20.85
N PRO A 102 -7.09 7.24 -21.66
CA PRO A 102 -7.91 6.89 -22.81
C PRO A 102 -7.18 5.92 -23.76
N GLY A 103 -7.88 4.90 -24.24
CA GLY A 103 -7.33 3.91 -25.16
C GLY A 103 -6.61 2.72 -24.50
N GLU A 104 -6.63 2.64 -23.17
CA GLU A 104 -6.18 1.47 -22.42
C GLU A 104 -7.21 0.32 -22.46
N PRO A 105 -6.81 -0.91 -22.07
CA PRO A 105 -7.72 -2.05 -22.01
C PRO A 105 -8.94 -1.79 -21.11
N ASP A 106 -9.98 -2.60 -21.31
CA ASP A 106 -11.15 -2.61 -20.43
C ASP A 106 -10.74 -2.80 -18.96
N GLU A 107 -11.54 -2.23 -18.04
CA GLU A 107 -11.33 -2.34 -16.60
C GLU A 107 -11.16 -3.80 -16.15
N PRO A 108 -10.35 -4.06 -15.11
CA PRO A 108 -10.09 -5.42 -14.66
C PRO A 108 -11.38 -6.07 -14.14
N PRO A 109 -11.52 -7.40 -14.21
CA PRO A 109 -12.66 -8.09 -13.64
C PRO A 109 -12.75 -7.87 -12.12
N ARG A 110 -13.97 -7.96 -11.58
CA ARG A 110 -14.24 -7.77 -10.15
C ARG A 110 -13.36 -8.64 -9.24
N GLU A 111 -13.13 -9.91 -9.61
CA GLU A 111 -12.25 -10.83 -8.86
C GLU A 111 -10.80 -10.33 -8.78
N GLU A 112 -10.28 -9.72 -9.84
CA GLU A 112 -8.93 -9.17 -9.85
C GLU A 112 -8.83 -7.94 -8.93
N ALA A 113 -9.85 -7.08 -8.96
CA ALA A 113 -9.97 -5.94 -8.05
C ALA A 113 -10.07 -6.36 -6.57
N GLU A 114 -10.89 -7.36 -6.28
CA GLU A 114 -11.02 -7.96 -4.93
C GLU A 114 -9.71 -8.56 -4.43
N TRP A 115 -9.04 -9.33 -5.29
CA TRP A 115 -7.74 -9.91 -4.99
C TRP A 115 -6.68 -8.82 -4.71
N ALA A 116 -6.61 -7.79 -5.54
CA ALA A 116 -5.66 -6.70 -5.39
C ALA A 116 -5.87 -5.96 -4.05
N LEU A 117 -7.12 -5.63 -3.74
CA LEU A 117 -7.47 -4.95 -2.49
C LEU A 117 -7.19 -5.81 -1.26
N ALA A 118 -7.46 -7.12 -1.33
CA ALA A 118 -7.13 -8.06 -0.26
C ALA A 118 -5.62 -8.18 -0.04
N LEU A 119 -4.82 -8.25 -1.12
CA LEU A 119 -3.37 -8.30 -1.03
C LEU A 119 -2.79 -7.00 -0.44
N ALA A 120 -3.32 -5.85 -0.83
CA ALA A 120 -2.91 -4.56 -0.26
C ALA A 120 -3.24 -4.45 1.24
N ARG A 121 -4.40 -4.97 1.67
CA ARG A 121 -4.74 -5.09 3.08
C ARG A 121 -3.76 -6.00 3.83
N GLU A 122 -3.41 -7.15 3.27
CA GLU A 122 -2.43 -8.08 3.87
C GLU A 122 -1.07 -7.37 4.08
N VAL A 123 -0.59 -6.62 3.08
CA VAL A 123 0.63 -5.80 3.19
C VAL A 123 0.52 -4.77 4.32
N TYR A 124 -0.57 -4.01 4.36
CA TYR A 124 -0.80 -2.99 5.39
C TYR A 124 -0.78 -3.58 6.80
N GLU A 125 -1.50 -4.68 7.02
CA GLU A 125 -1.60 -5.34 8.33
C GLU A 125 -0.25 -5.93 8.77
N GLN A 126 0.49 -6.57 7.86
CA GLN A 126 1.80 -7.14 8.17
C GLN A 126 2.84 -6.05 8.47
N ILE A 127 2.79 -4.91 7.79
CA ILE A 127 3.64 -3.77 8.11
C ILE A 127 3.26 -3.18 9.47
N LEU A 128 1.97 -2.95 9.72
CA LEU A 128 1.50 -2.37 10.97
C LEU A 128 1.88 -3.23 12.18
N ALA A 129 1.85 -4.57 12.04
CA ALA A 129 2.25 -5.51 13.11
C ALA A 129 3.74 -5.40 13.50
N ARG A 130 4.59 -4.83 12.65
CA ARG A 130 6.04 -4.66 12.88
C ARG A 130 6.40 -3.27 13.41
N LEU A 131 5.41 -2.40 13.54
CA LEU A 131 5.60 -1.01 13.96
C LEU A 131 5.04 -0.79 15.37
N PRO A 132 5.63 0.14 16.16
CA PRO A 132 5.08 0.46 17.47
C PRO A 132 3.67 1.04 17.40
N ARG A 133 2.90 0.83 18.48
CA ARG A 133 1.52 1.32 18.57
C ARG A 133 1.38 2.84 18.41
N GLU A 134 2.41 3.59 18.75
CA GLU A 134 2.42 5.05 18.63
C GLU A 134 2.48 5.57 17.19
N VAL A 135 2.72 4.72 16.18
CA VAL A 135 2.57 5.13 14.77
C VAL A 135 1.30 4.59 14.13
N ALA A 136 0.58 3.70 14.81
CA ALA A 136 -0.68 3.17 14.31
C ALA A 136 -1.71 4.32 14.14
N PRO A 137 -2.40 4.44 13.00
CA PRO A 137 -3.44 5.46 12.82
C PRO A 137 -4.53 5.31 13.88
N SER A 138 -4.91 6.41 14.53
CA SER A 138 -6.03 6.40 15.48
C SER A 138 -7.32 5.99 14.77
N GLY A 139 -8.10 5.11 15.42
CA GLY A 139 -9.40 4.63 14.96
C GLY A 139 -10.34 5.78 14.62
#